data_AF-A0A2T2SGM5-F1
#
_entry.id   AF-A0A2T2SGM5-F1
#
_cell.length_a   1.000
_cell.length_b   1.000
_cell.length_c   1.000
_cell.angle_alpha   90.00
_cell.angle_beta   90.00
_cell.angle_gamma   90.00
#
_symmetry.space_group_name_H-M   'P 1'
#
loop_
_entity.id
_entity.type
_entity.pdbx_description
1 polymer ?
#
loop_
_entity_poly.entity_id
_entity_poly.type
_entity_poly.pdbx_seq_one_letter_code
_entity_poly.pdbx_strand_id
1 'polypeptide(L)'
;GLFEAHCPDEAAQGSPVAAMLQGVSTTLLTINDETPQRLRKHLARPEAGSACKRLNMYLRWMVRPGPVDLNLWSALDPAELMLPVDVHVGRQARALGLLERKTNDWKAVRRLTAICRHFCASDPARYDFAFFGVGAQDESLDARFTGGNRVDRSSLPTPR
;
A
#
# COMPACT_ATOMS: atom_id res chain seq x y z
N GLY A 1 6.86 8.17 17.93
CA GLY A 1 7.26 9.03 16.77
C GLY A 1 6.05 9.60 16.03
N LEU A 2 6.20 10.47 15.02
CA LEU A 2 5.06 11.13 14.35
C LEU A 2 4.01 10.15 13.79
N PHE A 3 4.42 9.01 13.23
CA PHE A 3 3.50 7.98 12.73
C PHE A 3 2.73 7.29 13.87
N GLU A 4 3.45 6.87 14.91
CA GLU A 4 2.90 6.21 16.09
C GLU A 4 1.91 7.11 16.85
N ALA A 5 2.11 8.42 16.87
CA ALA A 5 1.18 9.39 17.47
C ALA A 5 -0.21 9.41 16.78
N HIS A 6 -0.32 8.79 15.60
CA HIS A 6 -1.57 8.65 14.86
C HIS A 6 -2.01 7.18 14.73
N CYS A 7 -1.41 6.28 15.50
CA CYS A 7 -1.91 4.92 15.63
C CYS A 7 -3.16 4.96 16.52
N PRO A 8 -4.32 4.42 16.09
CA PRO A 8 -5.53 4.41 16.89
C PRO A 8 -5.39 3.47 18.10
N ASP A 9 -5.96 3.87 19.24
CA ASP A 9 -5.90 3.10 20.50
C ASP A 9 -6.62 1.75 20.41
N GLU A 10 -7.68 1.66 19.60
CA GLU A 10 -8.34 0.41 19.27
C GLU A 10 -7.99 0.00 17.84
N ALA A 11 -7.55 -1.24 17.67
CA ALA A 11 -7.43 -1.86 16.35
C ALA A 11 -8.83 -1.92 15.72
N ALA A 12 -9.16 -0.93 14.90
CA ALA A 12 -10.33 -0.98 14.03
C ALA A 12 -10.31 -2.31 13.25
N GLN A 13 -11.46 -2.79 12.76
CA GLN A 13 -11.51 -3.98 11.90
C GLN A 13 -10.75 -3.73 10.59
N GLY A 14 -9.42 -3.92 10.60
CA GLY A 14 -8.52 -3.55 9.53
C GLY A 14 -7.17 -3.01 10.04
N SER A 15 -6.30 -2.64 9.10
CA SER A 15 -4.98 -2.10 9.45
C SER A 15 -5.07 -0.61 9.86
N PRO A 16 -4.32 -0.19 10.90
CA PRO A 16 -4.28 1.19 11.38
C PRO A 16 -3.60 2.16 10.40
N VAL A 17 -2.92 1.64 9.37
CA VAL A 17 -2.10 2.43 8.44
C VAL A 17 -2.89 3.56 7.79
N ALA A 18 -4.17 3.34 7.44
CA ALA A 18 -4.98 4.40 6.84
C ALA A 18 -5.07 5.64 7.76
N ALA A 19 -5.38 5.42 9.04
CA ALA A 19 -5.49 6.48 10.04
C ALA A 19 -4.14 7.14 10.29
N MET A 20 -3.07 6.35 10.40
CA MET A 20 -1.71 6.87 10.59
C MET A 20 -1.28 7.78 9.45
N LEU A 21 -1.45 7.34 8.19
CA LEU A 21 -1.07 8.13 7.02
C LEU A 21 -1.89 9.41 6.88
N GLN A 22 -3.18 9.34 7.21
CA GLN A 22 -4.06 10.49 7.26
C GLN A 22 -3.58 11.47 8.33
N GLY A 23 -3.34 11.00 9.55
CA GLY A 23 -2.90 11.81 10.69
C GLY A 23 -1.59 12.51 10.42
N VAL A 24 -0.56 11.79 9.96
CA VAL A 24 0.75 12.37 9.61
C VAL A 24 0.59 13.50 8.59
N SER A 25 -0.19 13.27 7.54
CA SER A 25 -0.42 14.27 6.49
C SER A 25 -1.19 15.48 6.99
N THR A 26 -2.21 15.27 7.83
CA THR A 26 -2.97 16.35 8.46
C THR A 26 -2.06 17.19 9.34
N THR A 27 -1.27 16.56 10.21
CA THR A 27 -0.31 17.24 11.09
C THR A 27 0.66 18.07 10.27
N LEU A 28 1.27 17.53 9.22
CA LEU A 28 2.18 18.31 8.36
C LEU A 28 1.49 19.50 7.66
N LEU A 29 0.19 19.41 7.39
CA LEU A 29 -0.60 20.50 6.79
C LEU A 29 -1.02 21.57 7.79
N THR A 30 -1.02 21.28 9.09
CA THR A 30 -1.56 22.15 10.14
C THR A 30 -0.55 22.45 11.25
N ILE A 31 0.70 22.01 11.13
CA ILE A 31 1.73 22.19 12.18
C ILE A 31 2.06 23.66 12.43
N ASN A 32 1.85 24.52 11.45
CA ASN A 32 2.07 25.96 11.51
C ASN A 32 0.99 26.68 10.69
N ASP A 33 0.44 27.77 11.22
CA ASP A 33 -0.58 28.60 10.56
C ASP A 33 -0.11 29.20 9.22
N GLU A 34 1.20 29.40 9.05
CA GLU A 34 1.83 29.87 7.81
C GLU A 34 1.99 28.77 6.75
N THR A 35 1.61 27.52 7.05
CA THR A 35 1.77 26.39 6.13
C THR A 35 1.04 26.68 4.81
N PRO A 36 1.75 26.72 3.67
CA PRO A 36 1.13 27.12 2.41
C PRO A 36 0.01 26.17 1.98
N GLN A 37 -1.18 26.70 1.67
CA GLN A 37 -2.33 25.89 1.26
C GLN A 37 -2.06 24.99 0.05
N ARG A 38 -1.15 25.39 -0.84
CA ARG A 38 -0.72 24.61 -2.01
C ARG A 38 -0.16 23.23 -1.64
N LEU A 39 0.39 23.08 -0.43
CA LEU A 39 0.95 21.82 0.07
C LEU A 39 -0.10 20.70 0.14
N ARG A 40 -1.39 21.03 0.30
CA ARG A 40 -2.51 20.07 0.32
C ARG A 40 -2.55 19.16 -0.92
N LYS A 41 -2.07 19.63 -2.07
CA LYS A 41 -2.03 18.86 -3.33
C LYS A 41 -0.79 17.96 -3.44
N HIS A 42 0.22 18.18 -2.59
CA HIS A 42 1.50 17.48 -2.64
C HIS A 42 1.68 16.47 -1.50
N LEU A 43 0.90 16.58 -0.42
CA LEU A 43 0.88 15.61 0.66
C LEU A 43 -0.18 14.53 0.44
N ALA A 44 0.31 13.31 0.18
CA ALA A 44 -0.49 12.13 -0.08
C ALA A 44 -1.21 11.67 1.19
N ARG A 45 -2.54 11.56 1.14
CA ARG A 45 -3.36 11.03 2.24
C ARG A 45 -4.52 10.19 1.71
N PRO A 46 -4.97 9.16 2.45
CA PRO A 46 -6.03 8.25 1.99
C PRO A 46 -7.33 8.94 1.60
N GLU A 47 -7.79 9.93 2.38
CA GLU A 47 -9.05 10.64 2.11
C GLU A 47 -9.01 11.45 0.80
N ALA A 48 -7.83 11.88 0.37
CA ALA A 48 -7.64 12.55 -0.92
C ALA A 48 -7.60 11.55 -2.10
N GLY A 49 -7.85 10.26 -1.86
CA GLY A 49 -7.81 9.20 -2.87
C GLY A 49 -6.41 8.80 -3.29
N SER A 50 -5.36 9.26 -2.60
CA SER A 50 -3.98 8.86 -2.93
C SER A 50 -3.72 7.40 -2.58
N ALA A 51 -2.97 6.68 -3.42
CA ALA A 51 -2.39 5.38 -3.04
C ALA A 51 -1.35 5.48 -1.93
N CYS A 52 -0.92 6.71 -1.56
CA CYS A 52 0.05 6.97 -0.50
C CYS A 52 1.35 6.16 -0.65
N LYS A 53 1.74 5.84 -1.89
CA LYS A 53 2.86 4.93 -2.22
C LYS A 53 4.12 5.21 -1.43
N ARG A 54 4.56 6.48 -1.39
CA ARG A 54 5.78 6.87 -0.68
C ARG A 54 5.70 6.62 0.82
N LEU A 55 4.56 6.94 1.45
CA LEU A 55 4.38 6.73 2.88
C LEU A 55 4.22 5.24 3.21
N ASN A 56 3.50 4.47 2.39
CA ASN A 56 3.44 3.01 2.52
C ASN A 56 4.82 2.36 2.39
N MET A 57 5.64 2.81 1.43
CA MET A 57 7.01 2.30 1.22
C MET A 57 7.88 2.62 2.43
N TYR A 58 7.76 3.85 2.96
CA TYR A 58 8.49 4.25 4.16
C TYR A 58 8.09 3.40 5.37
N LEU A 59 6.79 3.21 5.62
CA LEU A 59 6.33 2.32 6.69
C LEU A 59 6.86 0.89 6.53
N ARG A 60 6.85 0.34 5.31
CA ARG A 60 7.43 -0.99 5.06
C ARG A 60 8.91 -1.05 5.43
N TRP A 61 9.72 -0.09 4.97
CA TRP A 61 11.13 -0.03 5.33
C TRP A 61 11.34 0.06 6.84
N MET A 62 10.51 0.84 7.56
CA MET A 62 10.70 1.01 8.99
C MET A 62 10.23 -0.18 9.83
N VAL A 63 9.20 -0.91 9.40
CA VAL A 63 8.53 -1.95 10.20
C VAL A 63 8.94 -3.37 9.83
N ARG A 64 9.20 -3.64 8.55
CA ARG A 64 9.41 -5.00 8.05
C ARG A 64 10.89 -5.40 8.22
N PRO A 65 11.19 -6.66 8.61
CA PRO A 65 12.55 -7.20 8.51
C PRO A 65 12.91 -7.59 7.07
N GLY A 66 14.15 -7.31 6.67
CA GLY A 66 14.65 -7.77 5.37
C GLY A 66 16.02 -7.21 5.00
N PRO A 67 16.54 -7.60 3.81
CA PRO A 67 17.83 -7.12 3.32
C PRO A 67 17.81 -5.64 2.90
N VAL A 68 16.62 -5.09 2.62
CA VAL A 68 16.41 -3.69 2.20
C VAL A 68 15.55 -2.92 3.21
N ASP A 69 14.74 -3.63 4.00
CA ASP A 69 13.88 -3.03 5.02
C ASP A 69 14.67 -2.95 6.35
N LEU A 70 14.61 -1.80 7.03
CA LEU A 70 15.45 -1.43 8.16
C LEU A 70 15.02 -2.06 9.50
N ASN A 71 13.74 -2.39 9.65
CA ASN A 71 13.20 -3.02 10.86
C ASN A 71 13.48 -2.26 12.17
N LEU A 72 13.27 -0.94 12.16
CA LEU A 72 13.58 -0.05 13.28
C LEU A 72 12.36 0.26 14.15
N TRP A 73 11.14 0.04 13.66
CA TRP A 73 9.90 0.42 14.35
C TRP A 73 9.07 -0.81 14.68
N SER A 74 8.54 -0.83 15.91
CA SER A 74 7.70 -1.91 16.45
C SER A 74 6.25 -1.47 16.73
N ALA A 75 5.87 -0.25 16.33
CA ALA A 75 4.52 0.29 16.52
C ALA A 75 3.48 -0.34 15.56
N LEU A 76 3.93 -1.18 14.64
CA LEU A 76 3.10 -1.93 13.69
C LEU A 76 3.72 -3.31 13.48
N ASP A 77 2.89 -4.29 13.17
CA ASP A 77 3.31 -5.58 12.67
C ASP A 77 3.38 -5.59 11.13
N PRO A 78 4.26 -6.42 10.52
CA PRO A 78 4.28 -6.59 9.07
C PRO A 78 2.92 -6.98 8.45
N ALA A 79 2.07 -7.69 9.22
CA ALA A 79 0.71 -8.09 8.83
C ALA A 79 -0.24 -6.90 8.56
N GLU A 80 0.05 -5.77 9.21
CA GLU A 80 -0.73 -4.54 9.15
C GLU A 80 -0.29 -3.63 7.99
N LEU A 81 0.87 -3.88 7.39
CA LEU A 81 1.37 -3.05 6.30
C LEU A 81 0.45 -3.09 5.07
N MET A 82 0.49 -1.98 4.33
CA MET A 82 -0.23 -1.78 3.07
C MET A 82 0.76 -1.75 1.91
N LEU A 83 0.40 -2.29 0.74
CA LEU A 83 1.31 -2.30 -0.40
C LEU A 83 1.58 -0.87 -0.92
N PRO A 84 2.85 -0.54 -1.27
CA PRO A 84 3.21 0.74 -1.88
C PRO A 84 2.90 0.75 -3.39
N VAL A 85 1.61 0.77 -3.75
CA VAL A 85 1.16 0.66 -5.15
C VAL A 85 1.54 1.89 -5.98
N ASP A 86 2.43 1.71 -6.96
CA ASP A 86 2.71 2.66 -8.04
C ASP A 86 2.16 2.21 -9.41
N VAL A 87 2.52 2.93 -10.47
CA VAL A 87 2.08 2.64 -11.84
C VAL A 87 2.49 1.26 -12.33
N HIS A 88 3.68 0.77 -11.97
CA HIS A 88 4.17 -0.54 -12.37
C HIS A 88 3.47 -1.62 -11.55
N VAL A 89 3.41 -1.46 -10.22
CA VAL A 89 2.70 -2.41 -9.34
C VAL A 89 1.25 -2.57 -9.76
N GLY A 90 0.56 -1.45 -10.00
CA GLY A 90 -0.81 -1.48 -10.47
C GLY A 90 -0.97 -2.12 -11.85
N ARG A 91 -0.02 -1.91 -12.77
CA ARG A 91 -0.04 -2.53 -14.10
C ARG A 91 0.06 -4.05 -14.00
N GLN A 92 1.04 -4.55 -13.24
CA GLN A 92 1.26 -5.98 -13.08
C GLN A 92 0.09 -6.65 -12.33
N ALA A 93 -0.43 -6.02 -11.27
CA ALA A 93 -1.61 -6.51 -10.57
C ALA A 93 -2.84 -6.64 -11.49
N ARG A 94 -3.03 -5.73 -12.45
CA ARG A 94 -4.12 -5.82 -13.45
C ARG A 94 -3.86 -6.91 -14.48
N ALA A 95 -2.63 -7.03 -14.97
CA ALA A 95 -2.25 -8.07 -15.94
C ALA A 95 -2.47 -9.48 -15.36
N LEU A 96 -2.18 -9.66 -14.07
CA LEU A 96 -2.42 -10.90 -13.32
C LEU A 96 -3.89 -11.15 -12.94
N GLY A 97 -4.79 -10.18 -13.17
CA GLY A 97 -6.20 -10.30 -12.80
C GLY A 97 -6.52 -10.01 -11.33
N LEU A 98 -5.57 -9.50 -10.54
CA LEU A 98 -5.74 -9.17 -9.13
C LEU A 98 -6.49 -7.84 -8.92
N LEU A 99 -6.39 -6.92 -9.88
CA LEU A 99 -7.08 -5.63 -9.88
C LEU A 99 -7.88 -5.41 -11.17
N GLU A 100 -9.07 -4.84 -11.04
CA GLU A 100 -9.88 -4.33 -12.17
C GLU A 100 -9.88 -2.81 -12.25
N ARG A 101 -9.81 -2.16 -11.07
CA ARG A 101 -9.88 -0.71 -10.96
C ARG A 101 -8.73 -0.09 -11.74
N LYS A 102 -9.03 0.80 -12.69
CA LYS A 102 -8.01 1.45 -13.55
C LYS A 102 -7.10 2.41 -12.78
N THR A 103 -7.64 3.07 -11.75
CA THR A 103 -6.90 4.04 -10.92
C THR A 103 -6.10 3.35 -9.82
N ASN A 104 -4.88 3.83 -9.58
CA ASN A 104 -4.08 3.46 -8.40
C ASN A 104 -4.40 4.42 -7.25
N ASP A 105 -5.56 4.23 -6.62
CA ASP A 105 -5.99 5.01 -5.45
C ASP A 105 -5.98 4.14 -4.18
N TRP A 106 -6.37 4.73 -3.05
CA TRP A 106 -6.44 4.01 -1.78
C TRP A 106 -7.33 2.76 -1.84
N LYS A 107 -8.38 2.76 -2.67
CA LYS A 107 -9.24 1.59 -2.87
C LYS A 107 -8.48 0.45 -3.56
N ALA A 108 -7.66 0.76 -4.56
CA ALA A 108 -6.77 -0.22 -5.18
C ALA A 108 -5.73 -0.77 -4.19
N VAL A 109 -5.13 0.08 -3.34
CA VAL A 109 -4.20 -0.35 -2.29
C VAL A 109 -4.87 -1.33 -1.32
N ARG A 110 -6.05 -0.96 -0.79
CA ARG A 110 -6.81 -1.82 0.12
C ARG A 110 -7.15 -3.16 -0.54
N ARG A 111 -7.63 -3.14 -1.78
CA ARG A 111 -8.01 -4.35 -2.52
C ARG A 111 -6.83 -5.28 -2.74
N LEU A 112 -5.74 -4.75 -3.29
CA LEU A 112 -4.55 -5.55 -3.58
C LEU A 112 -3.92 -6.09 -2.28
N THR A 113 -3.85 -5.27 -1.24
CA THR A 113 -3.35 -5.71 0.08
C THR A 113 -4.22 -6.81 0.68
N ALA A 114 -5.56 -6.73 0.56
CA ALA A 114 -6.44 -7.79 1.03
C ALA A 114 -6.20 -9.12 0.29
N ILE A 115 -5.95 -9.08 -1.02
CA ILE A 115 -5.60 -10.27 -1.81
C ILE A 115 -4.23 -10.81 -1.38
N CYS A 116 -3.21 -9.97 -1.29
CA CYS A 116 -1.88 -10.39 -0.84
C CYS A 116 -1.90 -10.96 0.59
N ARG A 117 -2.77 -10.44 1.46
CA ARG A 117 -2.99 -10.97 2.82
C ARG A 117 -3.62 -12.37 2.80
N HIS A 118 -4.45 -12.68 1.81
CA HIS A 118 -4.95 -14.04 1.63
C HIS A 118 -3.83 -15.02 1.25
N PHE A 119 -2.79 -14.55 0.54
CA PHE A 119 -1.61 -15.38 0.22
C PHE A 119 -0.61 -15.48 1.37
N CYS A 120 -0.39 -14.39 2.12
CA CYS A 120 0.47 -14.37 3.29
C CYS A 120 -0.10 -13.39 4.33
N ALA A 121 -0.79 -13.92 5.33
CA ALA A 121 -1.47 -13.11 6.34
C ALA A 121 -0.49 -12.34 7.25
N SER A 122 0.68 -12.93 7.54
CA SER A 122 1.69 -12.36 8.42
C SER A 122 2.54 -11.26 7.77
N ASP A 123 2.60 -11.20 6.44
CA ASP A 123 3.42 -10.23 5.70
C ASP A 123 2.88 -10.02 4.28
N PRO A 124 1.74 -9.31 4.11
CA PRO A 124 1.19 -9.02 2.79
C PRO A 124 2.07 -8.07 1.97
N ALA A 125 2.85 -7.20 2.61
CA ALA A 125 3.64 -6.18 1.93
C ALA A 125 4.86 -6.75 1.19
N ARG A 126 5.31 -7.97 1.51
CA ARG A 126 6.40 -8.66 0.78
C ARG A 126 6.18 -8.80 -0.72
N TYR A 127 4.92 -8.86 -1.15
CA TYR A 127 4.59 -9.05 -2.56
C TYR A 127 4.89 -7.82 -3.42
N ASP A 128 5.20 -6.67 -2.81
CA ASP A 128 5.70 -5.51 -3.56
C ASP A 128 6.94 -5.86 -4.41
N PHE A 129 7.87 -6.66 -3.88
CA PHE A 129 9.04 -7.11 -4.63
C PHE A 129 8.67 -7.93 -5.87
N ALA A 130 7.62 -8.76 -5.78
CA ALA A 130 7.14 -9.57 -6.90
C ALA A 130 6.53 -8.70 -8.01
N PHE A 131 5.87 -7.60 -7.66
CA PHE A 131 5.31 -6.68 -8.64
C PHE A 131 6.37 -5.74 -9.23
N PHE A 132 7.38 -5.35 -8.45
CA PHE A 132 8.38 -4.38 -8.87
C PHE A 132 9.41 -4.96 -9.85
N GLY A 133 9.92 -6.18 -9.60
CA GLY A 133 11.02 -6.77 -10.39
C GLY A 133 10.75 -6.81 -11.90
N VAL A 134 9.57 -7.30 -12.29
CA VAL A 134 9.17 -7.38 -13.71
C VAL A 134 8.78 -6.00 -14.26
N GLY A 135 8.17 -5.15 -13.43
CA GLY A 135 7.68 -3.83 -13.86
C GLY A 135 8.77 -2.77 -14.06
N ALA A 136 9.89 -2.83 -13.35
CA ALA A 136 10.96 -1.83 -13.42
C ALA A 136 11.83 -1.94 -14.67
N GLN A 137 11.85 -3.12 -15.32
CA GLN A 137 12.56 -3.37 -16.58
C GLN A 137 11.70 -3.04 -17.82
N ASP A 138 10.48 -2.50 -17.64
CA ASP A 138 9.45 -2.37 -18.68
C ASP A 138 9.10 -3.70 -19.40
N GLU A 139 9.48 -4.83 -18.80
CA GLU A 139 9.13 -6.14 -19.30
C GLU A 139 7.65 -6.47 -18.99
N SER A 140 6.98 -7.04 -19.98
CA SER A 140 5.67 -7.63 -19.78
C SER A 140 5.80 -8.93 -19.01
N LEU A 141 4.88 -9.19 -18.08
CA LEU A 141 4.73 -10.53 -17.52
C LEU A 141 4.56 -11.57 -18.63
N ASP A 142 5.14 -12.73 -18.42
CA ASP A 142 5.03 -13.88 -19.32
C ASP A 142 3.53 -14.20 -19.61
N ALA A 143 3.22 -14.47 -20.88
CA ALA A 143 1.87 -14.77 -21.34
C ALA A 143 1.23 -15.96 -20.60
N ARG A 144 2.04 -16.86 -20.02
CA ARG A 144 1.58 -17.97 -19.18
C ARG A 144 0.83 -17.52 -17.92
N PHE A 145 1.02 -16.28 -17.45
CA PHE A 145 0.36 -15.75 -16.24
C PHE A 145 -0.67 -14.65 -16.53
N THR A 146 -0.89 -14.32 -17.81
CA THR A 146 -1.77 -13.22 -18.21
C THR A 146 -2.85 -13.70 -19.20
N GLY A 147 -3.74 -12.79 -19.63
CA GLY A 147 -4.78 -13.12 -20.60
C GLY A 147 -5.76 -14.18 -20.08
N GLY A 148 -5.88 -15.31 -20.79
CA GLY A 148 -6.73 -16.44 -20.40
C GLY A 148 -6.23 -17.22 -19.18
N ASN A 149 -4.96 -17.06 -18.80
CA ASN A 149 -4.32 -17.76 -17.68
C ASN A 149 -4.14 -16.87 -16.44
N ARG A 150 -4.73 -15.67 -16.45
CA ARG A 150 -4.73 -14.79 -15.27
C ARG A 150 -5.52 -15.42 -14.12
N VAL A 151 -5.30 -14.92 -12.91
CA VAL A 151 -5.98 -15.44 -11.71
C VAL A 151 -7.50 -15.42 -11.88
N ASP A 152 -8.14 -16.56 -11.63
CA ASP A 152 -9.59 -16.63 -11.53
C ASP A 152 -10.04 -15.79 -10.32
N ARG A 153 -10.79 -14.73 -10.59
CA ARG A 153 -11.26 -13.81 -9.55
C ARG A 153 -12.29 -14.46 -8.63
N SER A 154 -12.93 -15.55 -9.04
CA SER A 154 -13.85 -16.31 -8.18
C SER A 154 -13.13 -16.92 -6.98
N SER A 155 -11.83 -17.20 -7.11
CA SER A 155 -11.00 -17.72 -6.02
C SER A 155 -10.39 -16.64 -5.13
N LEU A 156 -10.60 -15.35 -5.44
CA LEU A 156 -10.07 -14.25 -4.64
C LEU A 156 -11.03 -13.90 -3.49
N PRO A 157 -10.51 -13.43 -2.34
CA PRO A 157 -11.37 -13.01 -1.23
C PRO A 157 -12.37 -11.95 -1.69
N THR A 158 -13.61 -12.04 -1.22
CA THR A 158 -14.66 -11.05 -1.53
C THR A 158 -14.25 -9.67 -1.02
N PRO A 159 -14.46 -8.58 -1.79
CA PRO A 159 -14.27 -7.23 -1.28
C PRO A 159 -15.19 -7.01 -0.06
N ARG A 160 -14.61 -6.67 1.09
CA ARG A 160 -15.33 -6.16 2.26
C ARG A 160 -15.38 -4.64 2.21
#